data_AF-A0A7W1N0R6-F1
#
_entry.id   AF-A0A7W1N0R6-F1
#
_cell.length_a   1.000
_cell.length_b   1.000
_cell.length_c   1.000
_cell.angle_alpha   90.00
_cell.angle_beta   90.00
_cell.angle_gamma   90.00
#
_symmetry.space_group_name_H-M   'P 1'
#
loop_
_entity.id
_entity.type
_entity.pdbx_description
1 polymer ?
#
loop_
_entity_poly.entity_id
_entity_poly.type
_entity_poly.pdbx_seq_one_letter_code
_entity_poly.pdbx_strand_id
1 'polypeptide(L)'
;MGGTQGLHARRSLTLRAGTGPDGDPGRAYHGAAVTAIRSTHAGDLAERLAGGDPRALARAISLVENDDPEGWALVRELFPRTGRATVLGFTGPPGVGKSTLIGALVASARQREREVAVLSIDPSSPFTYGALLGDRIRLVDHFLDPGVFIRSMASRGSLGGLSEASLQAALLMDAAGKDDVFLETVGVG
;
A
#
# COMPACT_ATOMS: atom_id res chain seq x y z
N MET A 1 9.49 25.14 -67.95
CA MET A 1 10.82 24.93 -67.34
C MET A 1 10.58 24.64 -65.86
N GLY A 2 10.81 23.48 -65.25
CA GLY A 2 11.52 22.26 -65.61
C GLY A 2 12.25 21.76 -64.35
N GLY A 3 11.90 20.57 -63.84
CA GLY A 3 12.61 19.80 -62.78
C GLY A 3 12.54 20.40 -61.36
N THR A 4 12.54 19.66 -60.25
CA THR A 4 13.06 18.31 -60.00
C THR A 4 12.37 17.66 -58.79
N GLN A 5 12.30 16.33 -58.83
CA GLN A 5 11.78 15.39 -57.84
C GLN A 5 12.60 15.34 -56.54
N GLY A 6 12.03 14.80 -55.46
CA GLY A 6 12.79 14.38 -54.26
C GLY A 6 11.94 13.79 -53.14
N LEU A 7 11.80 12.46 -53.16
CA LEU A 7 11.06 11.60 -52.24
C LEU A 7 11.93 11.22 -51.01
N HIS A 8 11.29 10.97 -49.85
CA HIS A 8 11.74 10.22 -48.66
C HIS A 8 12.90 10.75 -47.78
N ALA A 9 12.62 10.88 -46.47
CA ALA A 9 13.07 9.90 -45.47
C ALA A 9 12.59 10.28 -44.05
N ARG A 10 11.70 9.46 -43.49
CA ARG A 10 11.42 9.44 -42.05
C ARG A 10 12.70 8.99 -41.35
N ARG A 11 13.26 9.82 -40.48
CA ARG A 11 14.37 9.44 -39.60
C ARG A 11 13.83 8.53 -38.50
N SER A 12 13.93 7.22 -38.74
CA SER A 12 13.82 6.18 -37.73
C SER A 12 14.98 6.33 -36.75
N LEU A 13 14.65 6.56 -35.47
CA LEU A 13 15.61 6.51 -34.37
C LEU A 13 15.94 5.04 -34.11
N THR A 14 16.99 4.53 -34.77
CA THR A 14 17.48 3.18 -34.50
C THR A 14 18.18 3.19 -33.14
N LEU A 15 17.53 2.63 -32.12
CA LEU A 15 18.21 2.24 -30.87
C LEU A 15 19.34 1.27 -31.26
N ARG A 16 20.59 1.70 -31.11
CA ARG A 16 21.74 0.80 -31.18
C ARG A 16 21.70 -0.11 -29.95
N ALA A 17 21.40 -1.38 -30.16
CA ALA A 17 21.51 -2.42 -29.16
C ALA A 17 22.98 -2.53 -28.70
N GLY A 18 23.25 -2.23 -27.44
CA GLY A 18 24.51 -2.58 -26.80
C GLY A 18 24.53 -4.08 -26.55
N THR A 19 25.51 -4.78 -27.10
CA THR A 19 25.78 -6.18 -26.76
C THR A 19 26.33 -6.25 -25.34
N GLY A 20 25.70 -7.03 -24.46
CA GLY A 20 26.26 -7.36 -23.16
C GLY A 20 27.62 -8.06 -23.28
N PRO A 21 28.37 -8.20 -22.18
CA PRO A 21 29.76 -8.68 -22.18
C PRO A 21 29.97 -10.08 -22.80
N ASP A 22 28.89 -10.86 -22.97
CA ASP A 22 28.93 -12.24 -23.49
C ASP A 22 28.31 -12.40 -24.89
N GLY A 23 27.96 -11.31 -25.59
CA GLY A 23 27.50 -11.34 -26.98
C GLY A 23 26.11 -11.96 -27.24
N ASP A 24 25.36 -12.36 -26.21
CA ASP A 24 23.97 -12.81 -26.33
C ASP A 24 23.00 -11.62 -26.40
N PRO A 25 22.36 -11.32 -27.55
CA PRO A 25 21.39 -10.25 -27.66
C PRO A 25 20.10 -10.53 -26.86
N GLY A 26 19.77 -11.79 -26.56
CA GLY A 26 18.50 -12.17 -25.92
C GLY A 26 18.40 -11.74 -24.45
N ARG A 27 19.49 -11.79 -23.69
CA ARG A 27 19.49 -11.45 -22.25
C ARG A 27 19.30 -9.96 -21.97
N ALA A 28 19.86 -9.08 -22.79
CA ALA A 28 19.76 -7.63 -22.59
C ALA A 28 18.33 -7.10 -22.84
N TYR A 29 17.64 -7.64 -23.86
CA TYR A 29 16.24 -7.31 -24.14
C TYR A 29 15.29 -7.84 -23.07
N HIS A 30 15.54 -9.03 -22.52
CA HIS A 30 14.72 -9.59 -21.45
C HIS A 30 14.83 -8.77 -20.15
N GLY A 31 16.04 -8.37 -19.75
CA GLY A 31 16.26 -7.56 -18.55
C GLY A 31 15.60 -6.18 -18.64
N ALA A 32 15.81 -5.46 -19.75
CA ALA A 32 15.25 -4.12 -19.93
C ALA A 32 13.72 -4.13 -20.06
N ALA A 33 13.14 -5.12 -20.74
CA ALA A 33 11.68 -5.27 -20.85
C ALA A 33 11.04 -5.66 -19.52
N VAL A 34 11.65 -6.55 -18.75
CA VAL A 34 11.16 -6.93 -17.41
C VAL A 34 11.24 -5.74 -16.45
N THR A 35 12.32 -4.95 -16.48
CA THR A 35 12.43 -3.71 -15.69
C THR A 35 11.41 -2.66 -16.12
N ALA A 36 11.18 -2.47 -17.43
CA ALA A 36 10.20 -1.53 -17.94
C ALA A 36 8.76 -1.93 -17.57
N ILE A 37 8.40 -3.22 -17.71
CA ILE A 37 7.09 -3.77 -17.31
C ILE A 37 6.88 -3.67 -15.80
N ARG A 38 7.93 -3.87 -14.98
CA ARG A 38 7.85 -3.65 -13.54
C ARG A 38 7.63 -2.17 -13.19
N SER A 39 8.27 -1.25 -13.92
CA SER A 39 8.07 0.19 -13.69
C SER A 39 6.66 0.67 -14.07
N THR A 40 6.01 0.04 -15.06
CA THR A 40 4.63 0.38 -15.42
C THR A 40 3.60 -0.18 -14.44
N HIS A 41 3.87 -1.31 -13.79
CA HIS A 41 2.98 -1.88 -12.76
C HIS A 41 3.02 -1.09 -11.44
N ALA A 42 4.20 -0.61 -11.03
CA ALA A 42 4.34 0.20 -9.83
C ALA A 42 3.68 1.59 -9.98
N GLY A 43 3.89 2.25 -11.14
CA GLY A 43 3.22 3.52 -11.45
C GLY A 43 1.69 3.40 -11.54
N ASP A 44 1.18 2.31 -12.13
CA ASP A 44 -0.26 2.00 -12.11
C ASP A 44 -0.78 1.79 -10.68
N LEU A 45 -0.01 1.09 -9.83
CA LEU A 45 -0.40 0.84 -8.44
C LEU A 45 -0.44 2.12 -7.61
N ALA A 46 0.55 3.02 -7.77
CA ALA A 46 0.63 4.30 -7.07
C ALA A 46 -0.54 5.23 -7.45
N GLU A 47 -0.83 5.36 -8.74
CA GLU A 47 -1.94 6.19 -9.23
C GLU A 47 -3.29 5.65 -8.73
N ARG A 48 -3.51 4.35 -8.81
CA ARG A 48 -4.75 3.72 -8.33
C ARG A 48 -4.92 3.85 -6.82
N LEU A 49 -3.86 3.63 -6.05
CA LEU A 49 -3.89 3.83 -4.60
C LEU A 49 -4.23 5.27 -4.26
N ALA A 50 -3.56 6.24 -4.88
CA ALA A 50 -3.82 7.65 -4.63
C ALA A 50 -5.19 8.12 -5.15
N GLY A 51 -5.79 7.38 -6.08
CA GLY A 51 -7.18 7.51 -6.51
C GLY A 51 -8.20 6.85 -5.57
N GLY A 52 -7.76 6.28 -4.44
CA GLY A 52 -8.61 5.67 -3.43
C GLY A 52 -9.02 4.22 -3.70
N ASP A 53 -8.36 3.51 -4.64
CA ASP A 53 -8.68 2.09 -4.92
C ASP A 53 -8.33 1.20 -3.69
N PRO A 54 -9.32 0.60 -3.01
CA PRO A 54 -9.08 -0.20 -1.81
C PRO A 54 -8.28 -1.48 -2.10
N ARG A 55 -8.34 -2.02 -3.33
CA ARG A 55 -7.54 -3.19 -3.74
C ARG A 55 -6.09 -2.81 -3.94
N ALA A 56 -5.83 -1.64 -4.53
CA ALA A 56 -4.48 -1.09 -4.66
C ALA A 56 -3.86 -0.84 -3.28
N LEU A 57 -4.61 -0.22 -2.36
CA LEU A 57 -4.18 -0.02 -0.98
C LEU A 57 -3.87 -1.35 -0.26
N ALA A 58 -4.76 -2.34 -0.36
CA ALA A 58 -4.52 -3.65 0.25
C ALA A 58 -3.29 -4.36 -0.31
N ARG A 59 -3.03 -4.23 -1.63
CA ARG A 59 -1.84 -4.77 -2.29
C ARG A 59 -0.57 -4.05 -1.81
N ALA A 60 -0.60 -2.73 -1.75
CA ALA A 60 0.51 -1.91 -1.25
C ALA A 60 0.89 -2.26 0.19
N ILE A 61 -0.11 -2.37 1.07
CA ILE A 61 0.09 -2.81 2.46
C ILE A 61 0.72 -4.21 2.49
N SER A 62 0.30 -5.11 1.61
CA SER A 62 0.89 -6.45 1.54
C SER A 62 2.34 -6.44 1.08
N LEU A 63 2.76 -5.52 0.20
CA LEU A 63 4.15 -5.38 -0.22
C LEU A 63 5.05 -4.91 0.95
N VAL A 64 4.63 -3.86 1.67
CA VAL A 64 5.38 -3.39 2.86
C VAL A 64 5.35 -4.42 4.00
N GLU A 65 4.25 -5.17 4.13
CA GLU A 65 4.16 -6.27 5.09
C GLU A 65 5.14 -7.41 4.76
N ASN A 66 5.44 -7.67 3.50
CA ASN A 66 6.38 -8.72 3.12
C ASN A 66 7.83 -8.24 2.96
N ASP A 67 8.12 -7.00 3.34
CA ASP A 67 9.43 -6.38 3.16
C ASP A 67 9.89 -6.35 1.69
N ASP A 68 8.92 -6.23 0.76
CA ASP A 68 9.18 -6.24 -0.68
C ASP A 68 9.73 -4.87 -1.12
N PRO A 69 10.90 -4.78 -1.80
CA PRO A 69 11.46 -3.52 -2.27
C PRO A 69 10.51 -2.64 -3.09
N GLU A 70 9.53 -3.24 -3.80
CA GLU A 70 8.49 -2.52 -4.52
C GLU A 70 7.59 -1.72 -3.57
N GLY A 71 7.27 -2.27 -2.39
CA GLY A 71 6.51 -1.58 -1.34
C GLY A 71 7.25 -0.36 -0.81
N TRP A 72 8.57 -0.47 -0.61
CA TRP A 72 9.40 0.64 -0.15
C TRP A 72 9.48 1.76 -1.20
N ALA A 73 9.61 1.40 -2.47
CA ALA A 73 9.59 2.36 -3.57
C ALA A 73 8.25 3.09 -3.66
N LEU A 74 7.14 2.35 -3.51
CA LEU A 74 5.79 2.89 -3.52
C LEU A 74 5.54 3.89 -2.38
N VAL A 75 5.99 3.57 -1.16
CA VAL A 75 5.92 4.50 -0.01
C VAL A 75 6.70 5.78 -0.30
N ARG A 76 7.91 5.69 -0.88
CA ARG A 76 8.72 6.87 -1.24
C ARG A 76 8.04 7.74 -2.29
N GLU A 77 7.44 7.11 -3.31
CA GLU A 77 6.71 7.80 -4.37
C GLU A 77 5.49 8.55 -3.83
N LEU A 78 4.75 7.91 -2.91
CA LEU A 78 3.52 8.45 -2.34
C LEU A 78 3.75 9.36 -1.12
N PHE A 79 4.96 9.39 -0.56
CA PHE A 79 5.28 10.20 0.63
C PHE A 79 4.89 11.68 0.49
N PRO A 80 5.09 12.37 -0.65
CA PRO A 80 4.64 13.76 -0.81
C PRO A 80 3.12 13.97 -0.70
N ARG A 81 2.32 12.89 -0.74
CA ARG A 81 0.86 12.91 -0.61
C ARG A 81 0.38 12.62 0.82
N THR A 82 1.26 12.41 1.79
CA THR A 82 0.89 12.14 3.20
C THR A 82 0.91 13.41 4.05
N GLY A 83 0.66 13.28 5.35
CA GLY A 83 0.58 14.36 6.32
C GLY A 83 -0.81 14.99 6.46
N ARG A 84 -1.85 14.35 5.90
CA ARG A 84 -3.22 14.89 5.88
C ARG A 84 -4.14 14.17 6.85
N ALA A 85 -3.97 12.86 6.99
CA ALA A 85 -4.74 12.04 7.92
C ALA A 85 -4.42 12.36 9.39
N THR A 86 -5.45 12.30 10.24
CA THR A 86 -5.28 12.19 11.69
C THR A 86 -4.95 10.74 12.04
N VAL A 87 -3.76 10.48 12.59
CA VAL A 87 -3.32 9.13 12.97
C VAL A 87 -3.39 8.95 14.48
N LEU A 88 -4.20 7.99 14.96
CA LEU A 88 -4.39 7.71 16.39
C LEU A 88 -4.03 6.26 16.72
N GLY A 89 -3.20 6.08 17.75
CA GLY A 89 -2.82 4.77 18.29
C GLY A 89 -3.66 4.38 19.51
N PHE A 90 -4.10 3.12 19.55
CA PHE A 90 -4.88 2.52 20.63
C PHE A 90 -4.13 1.31 21.18
N THR A 91 -3.83 1.35 22.48
CA THR A 91 -3.16 0.27 23.19
C THR A 91 -3.79 0.06 24.57
N GLY A 92 -3.44 -1.04 25.22
CA GLY A 92 -3.97 -1.44 26.53
C GLY A 92 -4.30 -2.93 26.60
N PRO A 93 -4.60 -3.45 27.80
CA PRO A 93 -4.78 -4.87 28.04
C PRO A 93 -5.86 -5.53 27.16
N PRO A 94 -5.80 -6.86 26.94
CA PRO A 94 -6.90 -7.59 26.34
C PRO A 94 -8.21 -7.36 27.11
N GLY A 95 -9.33 -7.17 26.41
CA GLY A 95 -10.65 -7.03 27.03
C GLY A 95 -11.01 -5.64 27.58
N VAL A 96 -10.09 -4.65 27.59
CA VAL A 96 -10.38 -3.28 28.08
C VAL A 96 -11.38 -2.50 27.21
N GLY A 97 -11.77 -3.04 26.05
CA GLY A 97 -12.78 -2.45 25.17
C GLY A 97 -12.23 -1.56 24.04
N LYS A 98 -10.94 -1.67 23.69
CA LYS A 98 -10.31 -0.92 22.60
C LYS A 98 -11.07 -1.00 21.27
N SER A 99 -11.35 -2.22 20.78
CA SER A 99 -12.09 -2.39 19.53
C SER A 99 -13.53 -1.86 19.59
N THR A 100 -14.16 -1.90 20.77
CA THR A 100 -15.48 -1.27 20.99
C THR A 100 -15.39 0.26 20.87
N LEU A 101 -14.38 0.88 21.49
CA LEU A 101 -14.12 2.31 21.37
C LEU A 101 -13.82 2.70 19.93
N ILE A 102 -12.97 1.94 19.23
CA ILE A 102 -12.65 2.18 17.82
C ILE A 102 -13.91 2.08 16.96
N GLY A 103 -14.76 1.07 17.14
CA GLY A 103 -16.03 0.94 16.41
C GLY A 103 -16.96 2.15 16.61
N ALA A 104 -17.02 2.69 17.83
CA ALA A 104 -17.77 3.92 18.12
C ALA A 104 -17.14 5.17 17.48
N LEU A 105 -15.81 5.28 17.47
CA LEU A 105 -15.09 6.37 16.82
C LEU A 105 -15.26 6.33 15.30
N VAL A 106 -15.18 5.15 14.69
CA VAL A 106 -15.47 4.93 13.26
C VAL A 106 -16.90 5.39 12.96
N ALA A 107 -17.90 4.91 13.70
CA ALA A 107 -19.29 5.32 13.51
C ALA A 107 -19.46 6.85 13.61
N SER A 108 -18.81 7.48 14.58
CA SER A 108 -18.85 8.94 14.76
C SER A 108 -18.17 9.68 13.60
N ALA A 109 -17.02 9.21 13.12
CA ALA A 109 -16.32 9.80 11.98
C ALA A 109 -17.15 9.67 10.69
N ARG A 110 -17.78 8.52 10.46
CA ARG A 110 -18.64 8.26 9.31
C ARG A 110 -19.93 9.09 9.30
N GLN A 111 -20.50 9.40 10.46
CA GLN A 111 -21.59 10.39 10.57
C GLN A 111 -21.19 11.81 10.10
N ARG A 112 -19.89 12.08 10.01
CA ARG A 112 -19.32 13.33 9.47
C ARG A 112 -18.74 13.14 8.07
N GLU A 113 -19.10 12.05 7.38
CA GLU A 113 -18.66 11.71 6.02
C GLU A 113 -17.15 11.55 5.85
N ARG A 114 -16.39 11.37 6.94
CA ARG A 114 -14.92 11.23 6.92
C ARG A 114 -14.48 9.86 6.45
N GLU A 115 -13.47 9.78 5.61
CA GLU A 115 -12.86 8.53 5.15
C GLU A 115 -11.99 7.91 6.26
N VAL A 116 -12.29 6.68 6.70
CA VAL A 116 -11.61 6.07 7.86
C VAL A 116 -10.83 4.82 7.42
N ALA A 117 -9.64 4.63 7.99
CA ALA A 117 -8.94 3.37 7.97
C ALA A 117 -8.62 2.86 9.37
N VAL A 118 -8.70 1.54 9.56
CA VAL A 118 -8.34 0.84 10.78
C VAL A 118 -7.29 -0.22 10.47
N LEU A 119 -6.17 -0.15 11.17
CA LEU A 119 -5.10 -1.15 11.12
C LEU A 119 -4.99 -1.85 12.49
N SER A 120 -5.41 -3.12 12.54
CA SER A 120 -5.23 -3.97 13.71
C SER A 120 -3.90 -4.71 13.63
N ILE A 121 -3.09 -4.62 14.68
CA ILE A 121 -1.73 -5.15 14.74
C ILE A 121 -1.62 -6.14 15.88
N ASP A 122 -1.32 -7.39 15.56
CA ASP A 122 -1.26 -8.51 16.51
C ASP A 122 0.20 -9.04 16.59
N PRO A 123 0.76 -9.37 17.77
CA PRO A 123 1.96 -10.19 17.85
C PRO A 123 1.83 -11.43 16.97
N SER A 124 2.89 -11.71 16.21
CA SER A 124 2.98 -12.90 15.38
C SER A 124 2.86 -14.17 16.24
N SER A 125 1.67 -14.76 16.28
CA SER A 125 1.38 -16.04 16.96
C SER A 125 1.87 -17.22 16.11
N PRO A 126 2.60 -18.20 16.69
CA PRO A 126 2.91 -19.47 16.02
C PRO A 126 1.70 -20.42 15.92
N PHE A 127 0.52 -20.06 16.46
CA PHE A 127 -0.63 -20.97 16.61
C PHE A 127 -1.96 -20.46 16.06
N THR A 128 -1.97 -19.43 15.22
CA THR A 128 -3.21 -19.04 14.53
C THR A 128 -2.90 -18.68 13.09
N TYR A 129 -3.50 -19.44 12.17
CA TYR A 129 -3.63 -19.10 10.75
C TYR A 129 -4.49 -17.82 10.61
N GLY A 130 -3.90 -16.67 10.96
CA GLY A 130 -4.43 -15.33 10.81
C GLY A 130 -5.11 -14.75 12.05
N ALA A 131 -4.85 -13.46 12.29
CA ALA A 131 -5.49 -12.55 13.24
C ALA A 131 -7.01 -12.32 12.95
N LEU A 132 -7.75 -13.39 12.66
CA LEU A 132 -8.82 -13.34 11.66
C LEU A 132 -10.25 -13.06 12.16
N LEU A 133 -10.64 -13.29 13.42
CA LEU A 133 -12.07 -13.18 13.79
C LEU A 133 -12.42 -12.26 14.97
N GLY A 134 -11.64 -12.22 16.05
CA GLY A 134 -12.05 -11.54 17.30
C GLY A 134 -12.28 -10.03 17.14
N ASP A 135 -11.32 -9.34 16.53
CA ASP A 135 -11.36 -7.88 16.37
C ASP A 135 -12.24 -7.45 15.18
N ARG A 136 -12.32 -8.29 14.14
CA ARG A 136 -13.18 -8.04 12.97
C ARG A 136 -14.65 -8.14 13.29
N ILE A 137 -15.08 -9.09 14.14
CA ILE A 137 -16.50 -9.29 14.50
C ILE A 137 -17.11 -8.02 15.13
N ARG A 138 -16.30 -7.21 15.84
CA ARG A 138 -16.76 -5.98 16.51
C ARG A 138 -16.78 -4.75 15.59
N LEU A 139 -16.15 -4.84 14.44
CA LEU A 139 -16.19 -3.82 13.38
C LEU A 139 -17.14 -4.21 12.24
N VAL A 140 -17.84 -5.35 12.33
CA VAL A 140 -18.72 -5.93 11.28
C VAL A 140 -19.68 -4.91 10.69
N ASP A 141 -20.24 -4.03 11.51
CA ASP A 141 -21.20 -3.03 11.09
C ASP A 141 -20.62 -2.03 10.06
N HIS A 142 -19.28 -1.90 10.02
CA HIS A 142 -18.55 -1.00 9.12
C HIS A 142 -17.86 -1.71 7.95
N PHE A 143 -17.85 -3.05 7.89
CA PHE A 143 -17.15 -3.78 6.81
C PHE A 143 -17.75 -3.54 5.42
N LEU A 144 -19.02 -3.14 5.37
CA LEU A 144 -19.73 -2.83 4.13
C LEU A 144 -19.80 -1.32 3.85
N ASP A 145 -19.29 -0.47 4.76
CA ASP A 145 -19.23 0.97 4.52
C ASP A 145 -18.10 1.28 3.54
N PRO A 146 -18.40 1.84 2.34
CA PRO A 146 -17.38 2.13 1.33
C PRO A 146 -16.34 3.16 1.79
N GLY A 147 -16.65 4.01 2.78
CA GLY A 147 -15.71 4.97 3.34
C GLY A 147 -14.83 4.41 4.46
N VAL A 148 -14.95 3.11 4.77
CA VAL A 148 -14.17 2.44 5.82
C VAL A 148 -13.27 1.37 5.20
N PHE A 149 -11.98 1.46 5.50
CA PHE A 149 -10.99 0.43 5.14
C PHE A 149 -10.45 -0.26 6.39
N ILE A 150 -10.54 -1.58 6.47
CA ILE A 150 -10.06 -2.34 7.64
C ILE A 150 -9.03 -3.37 7.19
N ARG A 151 -7.87 -3.40 7.87
CA ARG A 151 -6.81 -4.37 7.62
C ARG A 151 -6.20 -4.89 8.93
N SER A 152 -5.76 -6.13 8.92
CA SER A 152 -4.94 -6.71 9.99
C SER A 152 -3.52 -6.94 9.48
N MET A 153 -2.52 -6.77 10.35
CA MET A 153 -1.11 -7.05 10.10
C MET A 153 -0.44 -7.72 11.31
N ALA A 154 0.62 -8.48 11.08
CA ALA A 154 1.44 -9.02 12.15
C ALA A 154 2.55 -8.04 12.57
N SER A 155 2.88 -7.97 13.86
CA SER A 155 3.98 -7.11 14.36
C SER A 155 5.38 -7.68 14.08
N ARG A 156 5.49 -8.93 13.60
CA ARG A 156 6.75 -9.62 13.23
C ARG A 156 7.87 -9.51 14.28
N GLY A 157 7.51 -9.64 15.55
CA GLY A 157 8.48 -9.63 16.65
C GLY A 157 9.03 -8.25 17.03
N SER A 158 8.44 -7.17 16.53
CA SER A 158 8.80 -5.81 16.96
C SER A 158 8.50 -5.58 18.44
N LEU A 159 9.53 -5.24 19.22
CA LEU A 159 9.40 -4.84 20.62
C LEU A 159 8.54 -3.57 20.70
N GLY A 160 7.34 -3.66 21.29
CA GLY A 160 6.41 -2.54 21.44
C GLY A 160 5.12 -2.64 20.61
N GLY A 161 4.95 -3.70 19.82
CA GLY A 161 3.66 -3.99 19.15
C GLY A 161 3.39 -3.20 17.86
N LEU A 162 4.28 -2.29 17.46
CA LEU A 162 4.26 -1.62 16.15
C LEU A 162 5.53 -1.97 15.36
N SER A 163 5.35 -2.40 14.11
CA SER A 163 6.47 -2.65 13.19
C SER A 163 6.72 -1.44 12.28
N GLU A 164 7.90 -1.34 11.66
CA GLU A 164 8.15 -0.34 10.61
C GLU A 164 7.10 -0.43 9.50
N ALA A 165 6.72 -1.64 9.11
CA ALA A 165 5.67 -1.87 8.12
C ALA A 165 4.29 -1.33 8.57
N SER A 166 4.00 -1.30 9.87
CA SER A 166 2.77 -0.70 10.41
C SER A 166 2.75 0.81 10.20
N LEU A 167 3.90 1.47 10.36
CA LEU A 167 4.04 2.91 10.11
C LEU A 167 3.96 3.21 8.61
N GLN A 168 4.61 2.40 7.78
CA GLN A 168 4.53 2.50 6.31
C GLN A 168 3.08 2.28 5.81
N ALA A 169 2.35 1.32 6.40
CA ALA A 169 0.94 1.11 6.08
C ALA A 169 0.07 2.33 6.44
N ALA A 170 0.32 3.00 7.57
CA ALA A 170 -0.38 4.22 7.93
C ALA A 170 -0.13 5.35 6.89
N LEU A 171 1.09 5.50 6.40
CA LEU A 171 1.42 6.44 5.32
C LEU A 171 0.68 6.12 4.02
N LEU A 172 0.56 4.83 3.68
CA LEU A 172 -0.19 4.41 2.50
C LEU A 172 -1.70 4.68 2.63
N MET A 173 -2.27 4.51 3.84
CA MET A 173 -3.67 4.85 4.12
C MET A 173 -3.93 6.35 3.98
N ASP A 174 -3.04 7.19 4.50
CA ASP A 174 -3.09 8.65 4.33
C ASP A 174 -2.99 9.04 2.85
N ALA A 175 -2.00 8.50 2.13
CA ALA A 175 -1.84 8.74 0.70
C ALA A 175 -3.04 8.28 -0.15
N ALA A 176 -3.80 7.27 0.33
CA ALA A 176 -5.04 6.80 -0.29
C ALA A 176 -6.26 7.70 -0.02
N GLY A 177 -6.09 8.81 0.70
CA GLY A 177 -7.13 9.80 0.95
C GLY A 177 -7.98 9.54 2.19
N LYS A 178 -7.46 8.80 3.17
CA LYS A 178 -8.15 8.62 4.46
C LYS A 178 -7.98 9.87 5.34
N ASP A 179 -9.04 10.31 5.97
CA ASP A 179 -9.06 11.43 6.91
C ASP A 179 -8.61 10.99 8.32
N ASP A 180 -8.98 9.77 8.71
CA ASP A 180 -8.64 9.17 10.00
C ASP A 180 -7.98 7.80 9.81
N VAL A 181 -6.86 7.58 10.49
CA VAL A 181 -6.16 6.29 10.53
C VAL A 181 -6.03 5.84 11.99
N PHE A 182 -6.72 4.77 12.34
CA PHE A 182 -6.71 4.18 13.67
C PHE A 182 -5.81 2.95 13.70
N LEU A 183 -4.78 2.98 14.54
CA LEU A 183 -3.84 1.87 14.75
C LEU A 183 -4.16 1.21 16.08
N GLU A 184 -4.50 -0.07 16.09
CA GLU A 184 -4.73 -0.82 17.33
C GLU A 184 -3.66 -1.90 17.51
N THR A 185 -3.03 -1.96 18.69
CA THR A 185 -2.21 -3.11 19.07
C THR A 185 -3.04 -4.09 19.88
N VAL A 186 -2.93 -5.39 19.60
CA VAL A 186 -3.45 -6.43 20.51
C VAL A 186 -2.67 -6.37 21.81
N GLY A 187 -3.38 -6.49 22.93
CA GLY A 187 -2.89 -6.13 24.26
C GLY A 187 -1.63 -6.88 24.65
N VAL A 188 -0.49 -6.20 24.58
CA VAL A 188 0.74 -6.62 25.24
C VAL A 188 0.59 -6.30 26.72
N GLY A 189 0.25 -7.34 27.49
CA GLY A 189 0.44 -7.39 28.93
C GLY A 189 1.74 -8.12 29.22
#